data_AF-A0AAU5QPK1-F1
#
_entry.id   AF-A0AAU5QPK1-F1
#
_cell.length_a   1.000
_cell.length_b   1.000
_cell.length_c   1.000
_cell.angle_alpha   90.00
_cell.angle_beta   90.00
_cell.angle_gamma   90.00
#
_symmetry.space_group_name_H-M   'P 1'
#
loop_
_entity.id
_entity.type
_entity.pdbx_description
1 polymer ?
#
loop_
_entity_poly.entity_id
_entity_poly.type
_entity_poly.pdbx_seq_one_letter_code
_entity_poly.pdbx_strand_id
1 'polypeptide(L)'
;MTRMWPPGGGTRARRPLAPRVVSREPVDPARIGRGVVRRRATGMDADAVAAALDDAWFDTRQASRHEESAHDMRRPAELAEWQRIDQLLAAAPAGTLYDPGCDSVAQAELAADTAAAAAREAELREAAHVTARADELQALRELGTLEQTEPRTGDEAARGELTRRTGGYAQTDVDAWLAHALATHRGHYRDPAAREAATDLLPPPVLAHAALLTELVRLVPNADSDELAFAARLATTEPDAARALAAFLTRARQPSSPAPAPAPKPADPGHNNRQESVSR
;
A
#
# COMPACT_ATOMS: atom_id res chain seq x y z
N MET A 1 18.02 27.18 -59.88
CA MET A 1 16.94 27.92 -59.19
C MET A 1 16.33 27.01 -58.13
N THR A 2 16.19 27.58 -56.94
CA THR A 2 15.89 26.99 -55.62
C THR A 2 14.44 26.53 -55.46
N ARG A 3 14.23 25.51 -54.60
CA ARG A 3 13.15 25.30 -53.59
C ARG A 3 13.32 23.86 -53.08
N MET A 4 14.11 23.55 -52.04
CA MET A 4 13.94 23.82 -50.59
C MET A 4 12.52 23.48 -50.10
N TRP A 5 12.35 22.24 -49.65
CA TRP A 5 11.20 21.76 -48.86
C TRP A 5 11.67 21.61 -47.40
N PRO A 6 10.89 22.04 -46.39
CA PRO A 6 11.28 21.86 -44.99
C PRO A 6 10.93 20.45 -44.49
N PRO A 7 11.65 19.93 -43.48
CA PRO A 7 11.28 18.69 -42.79
C PRO A 7 10.01 18.92 -41.98
N GLY A 8 9.01 18.07 -42.20
CA GLY A 8 7.74 18.07 -41.46
C GLY A 8 7.97 17.87 -39.97
N GLY A 9 7.63 18.90 -39.19
CA GLY A 9 7.67 18.89 -37.74
C GLY A 9 6.73 17.84 -37.15
N GLY A 10 7.28 17.07 -36.22
CA GLY A 10 6.53 16.09 -35.44
C GLY A 10 5.44 16.76 -34.63
N THR A 11 4.19 16.45 -34.98
CA THR A 11 3.05 16.70 -34.10
C THR A 11 2.77 15.38 -33.39
N ARG A 12 3.43 15.15 -32.24
CA ARG A 12 2.97 14.12 -31.30
C ARG A 12 1.55 14.52 -30.90
N ALA A 13 0.57 13.84 -31.47
CA ALA A 13 -0.81 13.93 -31.05
C ALA A 13 -0.84 13.64 -29.54
N ARG A 14 -1.06 14.68 -28.74
CA ARG A 14 -1.38 14.54 -27.31
C ARG A 14 -2.67 13.72 -27.26
N ARG A 15 -2.51 12.42 -27.01
CA ARG A 15 -3.62 11.52 -26.73
C ARG A 15 -4.40 12.13 -25.55
N PRO A 16 -5.69 12.43 -25.70
CA PRO A 16 -6.49 12.89 -24.58
C PRO A 16 -6.41 11.83 -23.47
N LEU A 17 -5.91 12.22 -22.30
CA LEU A 17 -6.06 11.44 -21.09
C LEU A 17 -7.55 11.18 -20.93
N ALA A 18 -7.96 9.91 -21.00
CA ALA A 18 -9.33 9.52 -20.72
C ALA A 18 -9.71 10.11 -19.35
N PRO A 19 -10.83 10.84 -19.22
CA PRO A 19 -11.25 11.35 -17.94
C PRO A 19 -11.34 10.18 -16.97
N ARG A 20 -10.55 10.24 -15.88
CA ARG A 20 -10.65 9.28 -14.78
C ARG A 20 -12.10 9.33 -14.30
N VAL A 21 -12.87 8.30 -14.63
CA VAL A 21 -14.18 8.07 -14.02
C VAL A 21 -13.86 7.76 -12.57
N VAL A 22 -13.96 8.78 -11.72
CA VAL A 22 -13.92 8.59 -10.28
C VAL A 22 -15.18 7.79 -9.97
N SER A 23 -15.01 6.51 -9.61
CA SER A 23 -16.13 5.72 -9.11
C SER A 23 -16.75 6.48 -7.96
N ARG A 24 -17.94 7.05 -8.19
CA ARG A 24 -18.70 7.67 -7.11
C ARG A 24 -19.04 6.56 -6.13
N GLU A 25 -18.80 6.83 -4.85
CA GLU A 25 -19.20 5.93 -3.78
C GLU A 25 -20.69 5.60 -3.96
N PRO A 26 -21.08 4.31 -3.91
CA PRO A 26 -22.47 3.93 -4.00
C PRO A 26 -23.26 4.70 -2.94
N VAL A 27 -24.22 5.49 -3.38
CA VAL A 27 -25.09 6.23 -2.47
C VAL A 27 -25.94 5.22 -1.70
N ASP A 28 -25.87 5.22 -0.36
CA ASP A 28 -26.74 4.42 0.49
C ASP A 28 -28.11 5.13 0.66
N PRO A 29 -29.16 4.67 -0.04
CA PRO A 29 -30.47 5.33 -0.01
C PRO A 29 -31.14 5.21 1.35
N ALA A 30 -30.92 4.09 2.05
CA ALA A 30 -31.50 3.85 3.36
C ALA A 30 -30.94 4.84 4.38
N ARG A 31 -29.62 5.07 4.36
CA ARG A 31 -28.97 6.06 5.20
C ARG A 31 -29.42 7.49 4.90
N ILE A 32 -29.58 7.86 3.62
CA ILE A 32 -30.17 9.16 3.25
C ILE A 32 -31.56 9.30 3.86
N GLY A 33 -32.39 8.26 3.78
CA GLY A 33 -33.72 8.21 4.36
C GLY A 33 -33.71 8.49 5.86
N ARG A 34 -32.93 7.72 6.63
CA ARG A 34 -32.81 7.92 8.08
C ARG A 34 -32.38 9.36 8.42
N GLY A 35 -31.38 9.90 7.71
CA GLY A 35 -30.92 11.27 7.92
C GLY A 35 -31.98 12.34 7.61
N VAL A 36 -32.85 12.12 6.61
CA VAL A 36 -33.98 13.02 6.32
C VAL A 36 -34.97 13.02 7.48
N VAL A 37 -35.31 11.84 8.01
CA VAL A 37 -36.22 11.70 9.14
C VAL A 37 -35.70 12.40 10.38
N ARG A 38 -34.44 12.16 10.77
CA ARG A 38 -33.85 12.82 11.95
C ARG A 38 -33.87 14.34 11.83
N ARG A 39 -33.55 14.88 10.65
CA ARG A 39 -33.62 16.33 10.39
C ARG A 39 -35.04 16.88 10.51
N ARG A 40 -36.05 16.12 10.09
CA ARG A 40 -37.47 16.50 10.24
C ARG A 40 -37.94 16.40 11.68
N ALA A 41 -37.54 15.35 12.39
CA ALA A 41 -37.92 15.09 13.77
C ALA A 41 -37.26 16.06 14.76
N THR A 42 -36.19 16.76 14.37
CA THR A 42 -35.43 17.65 15.28
C THR A 42 -36.35 18.70 15.89
N GLY A 43 -36.46 18.70 17.22
CA GLY A 43 -37.32 19.60 17.98
C GLY A 43 -38.79 19.17 18.09
N MET A 44 -39.18 18.02 17.54
CA MET A 44 -40.52 17.45 17.73
C MET A 44 -40.62 16.74 19.08
N ASP A 45 -41.78 16.85 19.72
CA ASP A 45 -42.15 16.04 20.88
C ASP A 45 -42.77 14.69 20.45
N ALA A 46 -43.14 13.86 21.43
CA ALA A 46 -43.69 12.53 21.18
C ALA A 46 -44.98 12.57 20.35
N ASP A 47 -45.90 13.50 20.62
CA ASP A 47 -47.18 13.60 19.92
C ASP A 47 -46.98 14.02 18.45
N ALA A 48 -46.08 14.97 18.19
CA ALA A 48 -45.73 15.39 16.84
C ALA A 48 -45.06 14.27 16.04
N VAL A 49 -44.16 13.49 16.67
CA VAL A 49 -43.53 12.33 16.03
C VAL A 49 -44.53 11.22 15.74
N ALA A 50 -45.45 10.92 16.67
CA ALA A 50 -46.49 9.93 16.46
C ALA A 50 -47.39 10.29 15.26
N ALA A 51 -47.81 11.56 15.15
CA ALA A 51 -48.57 12.04 14.01
C ALA A 51 -47.80 11.91 12.68
N ALA A 52 -46.51 12.27 12.67
CA ALA A 52 -45.67 12.12 11.49
C ALA A 52 -45.43 10.65 11.09
N LEU A 53 -45.36 9.74 12.07
CA LEU A 53 -45.25 8.30 11.84
C LEU A 53 -46.53 7.73 11.21
N ASP A 54 -47.71 8.18 11.66
CA ASP A 54 -48.99 7.80 11.07
C ASP A 54 -49.09 8.24 9.60
N ASP A 55 -48.66 9.47 9.29
CA ASP A 55 -48.56 9.97 7.92
C ASP A 55 -47.61 9.10 7.07
N ALA A 56 -46.42 8.77 7.60
CA ALA A 56 -45.46 7.91 6.91
C ALA A 56 -45.99 6.49 6.65
N TRP A 57 -46.78 5.93 7.57
CA TRP A 57 -47.47 4.66 7.37
C TRP A 57 -48.53 4.75 6.28
N PHE A 58 -49.29 5.84 6.26
CA PHE A 58 -50.27 6.10 5.20
C PHE A 58 -49.61 6.16 3.83
N ASP A 59 -48.52 6.92 3.70
CA ASP A 59 -47.73 7.04 2.46
C ASP A 59 -47.17 5.69 2.02
N THR A 60 -46.64 4.89 2.95
CA THR A 60 -46.14 3.54 2.67
C THR A 60 -47.25 2.64 2.10
N ARG A 61 -48.47 2.71 2.66
CA ARG A 61 -49.64 1.95 2.18
C ARG A 61 -50.14 2.42 0.82
N GLN A 62 -49.99 3.70 0.49
CA GLN A 62 -50.29 4.19 -0.86
C GLN A 62 -49.23 3.73 -1.86
N ALA A 63 -47.95 3.82 -1.50
CA ALA A 63 -46.83 3.40 -2.34
C ALA A 63 -46.88 1.90 -2.68
N SER A 64 -47.34 1.05 -1.76
CA SER A 64 -47.47 -0.39 -2.01
C SER A 64 -48.49 -0.75 -3.10
N ARG A 65 -49.36 0.19 -3.50
CA ARG A 65 -50.28 0.01 -4.64
C ARG A 65 -49.59 0.17 -5.99
N HIS A 66 -48.34 0.61 -6.02
CA HIS A 66 -47.55 0.82 -7.23
C HIS A 66 -46.37 -0.16 -7.28
N GLU A 67 -46.31 -0.98 -8.34
CA GLU A 67 -45.32 -2.05 -8.53
C GLU A 67 -43.86 -1.53 -8.65
N GLU A 68 -43.65 -0.26 -9.00
CA GLU A 68 -42.31 0.35 -9.13
C GLU A 68 -41.56 0.53 -7.79
N SER A 69 -42.20 0.27 -6.65
CA SER A 69 -41.63 0.55 -5.31
C SER A 69 -40.63 -0.50 -4.80
N ALA A 70 -40.49 -1.67 -5.44
CA ALA A 70 -39.73 -2.79 -4.90
C ALA A 70 -38.22 -2.56 -4.74
N HIS A 71 -37.67 -1.52 -5.40
CA HIS A 71 -36.24 -1.17 -5.35
C HIS A 71 -35.95 0.06 -4.48
N ASP A 72 -36.97 0.67 -3.87
CA ASP A 72 -36.80 1.84 -3.02
C ASP A 72 -36.43 1.43 -1.59
N MET A 73 -35.13 1.29 -1.34
CA MET A 73 -34.59 1.02 0.00
C MET A 73 -34.70 2.21 0.96
N ARG A 74 -34.99 3.42 0.45
CA ARG A 74 -35.03 4.63 1.25
C ARG A 74 -36.30 4.71 2.08
N ARG A 75 -37.48 4.50 1.48
CA ARG A 75 -38.78 4.58 2.18
C ARG A 75 -38.89 3.63 3.39
N PRO A 76 -38.55 2.32 3.29
CA PRO A 76 -38.55 1.43 4.44
C PRO A 76 -37.64 1.91 5.57
N ALA A 77 -36.48 2.49 5.22
CA ALA A 77 -35.55 3.02 6.20
C ALA A 77 -36.06 4.31 6.86
N GLU A 78 -36.75 5.19 6.11
CA GLU A 78 -37.43 6.36 6.68
C GLU A 78 -38.50 5.93 7.69
N LEU A 79 -39.35 4.96 7.33
CA LEU A 79 -40.39 4.47 8.22
C LEU A 79 -39.82 3.82 9.50
N ALA A 80 -38.82 2.95 9.35
CA ALA A 80 -38.15 2.32 10.49
C ALA A 80 -37.49 3.36 11.42
N GLU A 81 -36.95 4.43 10.85
CA GLU A 81 -36.36 5.52 11.63
C GLU A 81 -37.42 6.32 12.40
N TRP A 82 -38.57 6.62 11.79
CA TRP A 82 -39.69 7.26 12.50
C TRP A 82 -40.16 6.42 13.69
N GLN A 83 -40.32 5.11 13.51
CA GLN A 83 -40.71 4.18 14.58
C GLN A 83 -39.69 4.16 15.73
N ARG A 84 -38.39 4.21 15.40
CA ARG A 84 -37.34 4.24 16.42
C ARG A 84 -37.37 5.54 17.22
N ILE A 85 -37.57 6.68 16.56
CA ILE A 85 -37.66 7.99 17.24
C ILE A 85 -38.91 8.04 18.14
N ASP A 86 -40.04 7.53 17.66
CA ASP A 86 -41.27 7.40 18.45
C ASP A 86 -41.03 6.59 19.73
N GLN A 87 -40.41 5.39 19.60
CA GLN A 87 -40.04 4.55 20.75
C GLN A 87 -39.05 5.25 21.70
N LEU A 88 -38.09 5.99 21.16
CA LEU A 88 -37.10 6.73 21.95
C LEU A 88 -37.77 7.84 22.77
N LEU A 89 -38.69 8.60 22.18
CA LEU A 89 -39.42 9.67 22.86
C LEU A 89 -40.45 9.12 23.86
N ALA A 90 -41.09 7.99 23.55
CA ALA A 90 -42.01 7.31 24.48
C ALA A 90 -41.32 6.85 25.77
N ALA A 91 -40.03 6.52 25.71
CA ALA A 91 -39.22 6.15 26.87
C ALA A 91 -38.62 7.37 27.62
N ALA A 92 -38.70 8.57 27.04
CA ALA A 92 -38.15 9.79 27.61
C ALA A 92 -39.13 10.49 28.57
N PRO A 93 -38.67 11.38 29.46
CA PRO A 93 -39.55 12.22 30.27
C PRO A 93 -40.53 13.03 29.42
N ALA A 94 -41.75 13.26 29.93
CA ALA A 94 -42.75 14.06 29.23
C ALA A 94 -42.23 15.47 28.91
N GLY A 95 -42.51 15.94 27.69
CA GLY A 95 -42.03 17.22 27.18
C GLY A 95 -40.58 17.18 26.64
N THR A 96 -39.94 16.01 26.58
CA THR A 96 -38.66 15.85 25.88
C THR A 96 -38.86 16.09 24.38
N LEU A 97 -38.04 16.97 23.81
CA LEU A 97 -37.96 17.18 22.37
C LEU A 97 -36.86 16.30 21.78
N TYR A 98 -37.06 15.78 20.58
CA TYR A 98 -36.05 14.99 19.89
C TYR A 98 -34.85 15.86 19.51
N ASP A 99 -33.69 15.52 20.06
CA ASP A 99 -32.39 16.07 19.67
C ASP A 99 -31.51 14.92 19.14
N PRO A 100 -31.13 14.90 17.84
CA PRO A 100 -30.20 13.90 17.33
C PRO A 100 -28.82 13.96 18.01
N GLY A 101 -28.48 15.07 18.65
CA GLY A 101 -27.28 15.22 19.48
C GLY A 101 -27.31 14.41 20.77
N CYS A 102 -28.47 13.95 21.25
CA CYS A 102 -28.60 13.06 22.40
C CYS A 102 -28.92 11.61 22.03
N ASP A 103 -29.12 11.34 20.74
CA ASP A 103 -29.50 10.03 20.21
C ASP A 103 -28.24 9.20 19.89
N SER A 104 -27.99 8.16 20.69
CA SER A 104 -26.78 7.34 20.59
C SER A 104 -26.62 6.67 19.22
N VAL A 105 -27.73 6.31 18.55
CA VAL A 105 -27.69 5.72 17.20
C VAL A 105 -27.26 6.78 16.19
N ALA A 106 -27.82 7.99 16.29
CA ALA A 106 -27.44 9.10 15.42
C ALA A 106 -26.00 9.55 15.63
N GLN A 107 -25.54 9.62 16.89
CA GLN A 107 -24.15 9.91 17.23
C GLN A 107 -23.18 8.84 16.70
N ALA A 108 -23.52 7.56 16.84
CA ALA A 108 -22.68 6.46 16.34
C ALA A 108 -22.54 6.49 14.81
N GLU A 109 -23.63 6.74 14.08
CA GLU A 109 -23.57 6.90 12.62
C GLU A 109 -22.72 8.11 12.21
N LEU A 110 -22.88 9.25 12.88
CA LEU A 110 -22.05 10.44 12.61
C LEU A 110 -20.57 10.18 12.90
N ALA A 111 -20.25 9.49 14.00
CA ALA A 111 -18.88 9.10 14.32
C ALA A 111 -18.28 8.18 13.24
N ALA A 112 -19.03 7.18 12.78
CA ALA A 112 -18.60 6.31 11.68
C ALA A 112 -18.34 7.10 10.39
N ASP A 113 -19.16 8.10 10.09
CA ASP A 113 -19.02 8.94 8.91
C ASP A 113 -17.79 9.84 8.95
N THR A 114 -17.55 10.46 10.10
CA THR A 114 -16.34 11.28 10.31
C THR A 114 -15.08 10.43 10.22
N ALA A 115 -15.09 9.20 10.77
CA ALA A 115 -13.98 8.27 10.65
C ALA A 115 -13.74 7.84 9.19
N ALA A 116 -14.80 7.50 8.45
CA ALA A 116 -14.69 7.15 7.03
C ALA A 116 -14.20 8.33 6.18
N ALA A 117 -14.64 9.56 6.47
CA ALA A 117 -14.16 10.76 5.80
C ALA A 117 -12.67 11.02 6.09
N ALA A 118 -12.24 10.89 7.34
CA ALA A 118 -10.85 11.03 7.74
C ALA A 118 -9.95 9.97 7.07
N ALA A 119 -10.42 8.71 6.98
CA ALA A 119 -9.70 7.65 6.28
C ALA A 119 -9.52 7.96 4.79
N ARG A 120 -10.59 8.37 4.09
CA ARG A 120 -10.51 8.79 2.68
C ARG A 120 -9.56 9.98 2.48
N GLU A 121 -9.61 10.97 3.38
CA GLU A 121 -8.71 12.11 3.30
C GLU A 121 -7.25 11.69 3.50
N ALA A 122 -6.98 10.75 4.41
CA ALA A 122 -5.65 10.18 4.61
C ALA A 122 -5.16 9.43 3.36
N GLU A 123 -6.01 8.61 2.73
CA GLU A 123 -5.70 7.94 1.47
C GLU A 123 -5.40 8.94 0.35
N LEU A 124 -6.17 10.02 0.24
CA LEU A 124 -5.94 11.07 -0.76
C LEU A 124 -4.62 11.83 -0.51
N ARG A 125 -4.30 12.13 0.75
CA ARG A 125 -3.02 12.75 1.13
C ARG A 125 -1.85 11.83 0.79
N GLU A 126 -1.96 10.54 1.10
CA GLU A 126 -0.93 9.56 0.76
C GLU A 126 -0.75 9.43 -0.76
N ALA A 127 -1.85 9.33 -1.52
CA ALA A 127 -1.80 9.29 -2.98
C ALA A 127 -1.17 10.55 -3.59
N ALA A 128 -1.42 11.72 -2.99
CA ALA A 128 -0.79 12.98 -3.38
C ALA A 128 0.72 12.99 -3.06
N HIS A 129 1.13 12.46 -1.91
CA HIS A 129 2.54 12.30 -1.54
C HIS A 129 3.27 11.36 -2.50
N VAL A 130 2.69 10.18 -2.80
CA VAL A 130 3.24 9.21 -3.77
C VAL A 130 3.37 9.84 -5.15
N THR A 131 2.36 10.61 -5.58
CA THR A 131 2.38 11.35 -6.85
C THR A 131 3.52 12.34 -6.90
N ALA A 132 3.64 13.20 -5.89
CA ALA A 132 4.70 14.21 -5.82
C ALA A 132 6.09 13.55 -5.80
N ARG A 133 6.23 12.44 -5.08
CA ARG A 133 7.48 11.70 -5.04
C ARG A 133 7.83 11.05 -6.38
N ALA A 134 6.84 10.49 -7.09
CA ALA A 134 7.05 9.98 -8.44
C ALA A 134 7.55 11.08 -9.40
N ASP A 135 6.97 12.28 -9.32
CA ASP A 135 7.41 13.43 -10.13
C ASP A 135 8.83 13.89 -9.76
N GLU A 136 9.20 13.85 -8.46
CA GLU A 136 10.58 14.11 -8.00
C GLU A 136 11.58 13.08 -8.57
N LEU A 137 11.26 11.78 -8.51
CA LEU A 137 12.11 10.72 -9.07
C LEU A 137 12.29 10.87 -10.59
N GLN A 138 11.22 11.23 -11.31
CA GLN A 138 11.30 11.54 -12.73
C GLN A 138 12.24 12.73 -12.99
N ALA A 139 12.13 13.81 -12.21
CA ALA A 139 12.99 14.99 -12.37
C ALA A 139 14.47 14.67 -12.07
N LEU A 140 14.75 13.90 -11.01
CA LEU A 140 16.11 13.47 -10.67
C LEU A 140 16.74 12.61 -11.77
N ARG A 141 15.95 11.75 -12.40
CA ARG A 141 16.37 10.97 -13.57
C ARG A 141 16.69 11.89 -14.75
N GLU A 142 15.79 12.82 -15.09
CA GLU A 142 16.00 13.75 -16.22
C GLU A 142 17.24 14.65 -16.04
N LEU A 143 17.60 14.95 -14.78
CA LEU A 143 18.81 15.68 -14.43
C LEU A 143 20.07 14.80 -14.34
N GLY A 144 19.94 13.47 -14.42
CA GLY A 144 21.06 12.54 -14.24
C GLY A 144 21.62 12.51 -12.82
N THR A 145 20.85 12.94 -11.82
CA THR A 145 21.29 13.03 -10.41
C THR A 145 20.64 11.98 -9.51
N LEU A 146 19.87 11.04 -10.07
CA LEU A 146 19.14 10.02 -9.31
C LEU A 146 20.06 9.21 -8.38
N GLU A 147 21.22 8.75 -8.86
CA GLU A 147 22.19 7.94 -8.10
C GLU A 147 22.80 8.64 -6.89
N GLN A 148 22.79 9.98 -6.91
CA GLN A 148 23.30 10.83 -5.83
C GLN A 148 22.29 10.95 -4.69
N THR A 149 21.02 10.62 -4.94
CA THR A 149 19.96 10.68 -3.93
C THR A 149 19.84 9.38 -3.16
N GLU A 150 19.59 9.49 -1.85
CA GLU A 150 19.26 8.34 -1.02
C GLU A 150 17.77 7.99 -1.16
N PRO A 151 17.42 6.69 -1.22
CA PRO A 151 16.02 6.28 -1.17
C PRO A 151 15.37 6.66 0.16
N ARG A 152 14.09 6.98 0.07
CA ARG A 152 13.21 7.34 1.16
C ARG A 152 12.09 6.29 1.25
N THR A 153 11.50 6.18 2.43
CA THR A 153 10.28 5.40 2.63
C THR A 153 9.19 5.82 1.63
N GLY A 154 8.61 4.86 0.92
CA GLY A 154 7.55 5.09 -0.07
C GLY A 154 8.05 5.21 -1.51
N ASP A 155 9.36 5.13 -1.76
CA ASP A 155 9.90 5.15 -3.12
C ASP A 155 9.45 3.95 -3.96
N GLU A 156 9.12 2.83 -3.32
CA GLU A 156 8.51 1.65 -3.95
C GLU A 156 7.12 1.99 -4.52
N ALA A 157 6.31 2.74 -3.77
CA ALA A 157 5.00 3.20 -4.20
C ALA A 157 5.11 4.26 -5.32
N ALA A 158 6.07 5.19 -5.20
CA ALA A 158 6.36 6.17 -6.24
C ALA A 158 6.79 5.51 -7.55
N ARG A 159 7.61 4.45 -7.48
CA ARG A 159 8.00 3.61 -8.61
C ARG A 159 6.80 2.89 -9.25
N GLY A 160 5.89 2.36 -8.42
CA GLY A 160 4.60 1.82 -8.88
C GLY A 160 3.78 2.86 -9.64
N GLU A 161 3.76 4.11 -9.15
CA GLU A 161 3.06 5.20 -9.81
C GLU A 161 3.68 5.61 -11.16
N LEU A 162 5.01 5.67 -11.24
CA LEU A 162 5.72 5.91 -12.51
C LEU A 162 5.41 4.84 -13.56
N THR A 163 5.36 3.58 -13.13
CA THR A 163 5.00 2.43 -13.98
C THR A 163 3.60 2.62 -14.59
N ARG A 164 2.65 3.08 -13.77
CA ARG A 164 1.26 3.34 -14.19
C ARG A 164 1.12 4.52 -15.16
N ARG A 165 1.96 5.57 -15.04
CA ARG A 165 1.89 6.81 -15.87
C ARG A 165 2.59 6.69 -17.23
N THR A 166 3.82 6.20 -17.24
CA THR A 166 4.79 6.57 -18.30
C THR A 166 5.13 5.42 -19.26
N GLY A 167 4.64 4.21 -19.01
CA GLY A 167 4.85 3.08 -19.92
C GLY A 167 6.32 2.65 -20.07
N GLY A 168 7.07 2.57 -18.97
CA GLY A 168 8.33 1.84 -18.88
C GLY A 168 9.64 2.64 -18.97
N TYR A 169 9.72 3.76 -19.68
CA TYR A 169 11.01 4.43 -19.95
C TYR A 169 11.70 5.04 -18.71
N ALA A 170 10.93 5.54 -17.75
CA ALA A 170 11.48 6.02 -16.48
C ALA A 170 11.76 4.89 -15.48
N GLN A 171 11.16 3.73 -15.72
CA GLN A 171 11.11 2.63 -14.76
C GLN A 171 12.46 1.92 -14.67
N THR A 172 13.18 1.74 -15.78
CA THR A 172 14.47 1.03 -15.78
C THR A 172 15.52 1.73 -14.92
N ASP A 173 15.63 3.06 -15.02
CA ASP A 173 16.61 3.84 -14.26
C ASP A 173 16.27 3.84 -12.76
N VAL A 174 14.98 3.96 -12.42
CA VAL A 174 14.51 3.88 -11.02
C VAL A 174 14.67 2.47 -10.45
N ASP A 175 14.42 1.43 -11.25
CA ASP A 175 14.60 0.02 -10.85
C ASP A 175 16.07 -0.30 -10.58
N ALA A 176 16.98 0.18 -11.43
CA ALA A 176 18.42 0.03 -11.23
C ALA A 176 18.90 0.78 -9.97
N TRP A 177 18.42 2.01 -9.77
CA TRP A 177 18.71 2.81 -8.58
C TRP A 177 18.22 2.15 -7.28
N LEU A 178 16.98 1.67 -7.24
CA LEU A 178 16.42 0.95 -6.09
C LEU A 178 17.18 -0.35 -5.80
N ALA A 179 17.51 -1.13 -6.84
CA ALA A 179 18.28 -2.35 -6.69
C ALA A 179 19.68 -2.10 -6.11
N HIS A 180 20.37 -1.07 -6.60
CA HIS A 180 21.67 -0.67 -6.10
C HIS A 180 21.60 -0.20 -4.65
N ALA A 181 20.60 0.61 -4.30
CA ALA A 181 20.45 1.09 -2.93
C ALA A 181 20.08 -0.02 -1.94
N LEU A 182 19.29 -1.01 -2.35
CA LEU A 182 19.06 -2.22 -1.56
C LEU A 182 20.34 -3.02 -1.33
N ALA A 183 21.11 -3.24 -2.39
CA ALA A 183 22.35 -4.02 -2.34
C ALA A 183 23.43 -3.36 -1.46
N THR A 184 23.48 -2.03 -1.47
CA THR A 184 24.43 -1.23 -0.69
C THR A 184 23.87 -0.74 0.64
N HIS A 185 22.63 -1.09 0.96
CA HIS A 185 21.91 -0.68 2.18
C HIS A 185 21.92 0.85 2.38
N ARG A 186 21.55 1.62 1.36
CA ARG A 186 21.47 3.09 1.40
C ARG A 186 20.07 3.58 1.79
N GLY A 187 20.00 4.79 2.35
CA GLY A 187 18.73 5.44 2.69
C GLY A 187 17.96 4.66 3.76
N HIS A 188 16.63 4.51 3.56
CA HIS A 188 15.78 3.71 4.46
C HIS A 188 16.14 2.23 4.46
N TYR A 189 16.79 1.70 3.41
CA TYR A 189 17.24 0.31 3.36
C TYR A 189 18.42 -0.01 4.28
N ARG A 190 18.92 0.93 5.09
CA ARG A 190 19.80 0.62 6.23
C ARG A 190 19.08 -0.22 7.28
N ASP A 191 17.78 -0.02 7.43
CA ASP A 191 16.92 -0.80 8.33
C ASP A 191 16.66 -2.21 7.76
N PRO A 192 16.98 -3.30 8.49
CA PRO A 192 16.62 -4.66 8.10
C PRO A 192 15.12 -4.86 7.84
N ALA A 193 14.24 -4.25 8.64
CA ALA A 193 12.79 -4.39 8.47
C ALA A 193 12.32 -3.74 7.16
N ALA A 194 12.92 -2.62 6.77
CA ALA A 194 12.64 -1.99 5.48
C ALA A 194 13.07 -2.87 4.29
N ARG A 195 14.20 -3.59 4.42
CA ARG A 195 14.65 -4.54 3.37
C ARG A 195 13.74 -5.77 3.27
N GLU A 196 13.21 -6.23 4.40
CA GLU A 196 12.21 -7.30 4.43
C GLU A 196 10.90 -6.83 3.79
N ALA A 197 10.35 -5.69 4.20
CA ALA A 197 9.15 -5.13 3.58
C ALA A 197 9.30 -4.91 2.07
N ALA A 198 10.50 -4.56 1.60
CA ALA A 198 10.78 -4.39 0.18
C ALA A 198 10.56 -5.67 -0.65
N THR A 199 10.65 -6.87 -0.06
CA THR A 199 10.41 -8.13 -0.79
C THR A 199 8.98 -8.27 -1.26
N ASP A 200 8.02 -7.68 -0.54
CA ASP A 200 6.60 -7.72 -0.88
C ASP A 200 6.17 -6.54 -1.76
N LEU A 201 6.95 -5.46 -1.78
CA LEU A 201 6.63 -4.22 -2.50
C LEU A 201 7.30 -4.13 -3.88
N LEU A 202 8.49 -4.71 -4.04
CA LEU A 202 9.27 -4.61 -5.26
C LEU A 202 9.08 -5.84 -6.16
N PRO A 203 9.18 -5.65 -7.48
CA PRO A 203 8.98 -6.76 -8.40
C PRO A 203 10.20 -7.69 -8.40
N PRO A 204 10.01 -8.96 -8.82
CA PRO A 204 11.08 -9.95 -8.83
C PRO A 204 12.38 -9.52 -9.54
N PRO A 205 12.36 -8.81 -10.69
CA PRO A 205 13.58 -8.32 -11.34
C PRO A 205 14.42 -7.38 -10.49
N VAL A 206 13.80 -6.47 -9.74
CA VAL A 206 14.53 -5.51 -8.89
C VAL A 206 15.21 -6.23 -7.73
N LEU A 207 14.48 -7.16 -7.09
CA LEU A 207 15.02 -7.98 -5.99
C LEU A 207 16.16 -8.89 -6.46
N ALA A 208 16.01 -9.52 -7.64
CA ALA A 208 17.03 -10.37 -8.22
C ALA A 208 18.29 -9.57 -8.60
N HIS A 209 18.11 -8.36 -9.14
CA HIS A 209 19.20 -7.44 -9.45
C HIS A 209 19.95 -7.03 -8.17
N ALA A 210 19.24 -6.64 -7.11
CA ALA A 210 19.85 -6.25 -5.83
C ALA A 210 20.64 -7.40 -5.19
N ALA A 211 20.09 -8.62 -5.19
CA ALA A 211 20.76 -9.81 -4.67
C ALA A 211 22.06 -10.10 -5.44
N LEU A 212 22.01 -10.01 -6.77
CA LEU A 212 23.18 -10.23 -7.61
C LEU A 212 24.26 -9.15 -7.41
N LEU A 213 23.87 -7.87 -7.36
CA LEU A 213 24.78 -6.76 -7.07
C LEU A 213 25.48 -6.92 -5.72
N THR A 214 24.75 -7.37 -4.69
CA THR A 214 25.30 -7.59 -3.34
C THR A 214 26.47 -8.56 -3.37
N GLU A 215 26.37 -9.65 -4.14
CA GLU A 215 27.45 -10.64 -4.22
C GLU A 215 28.57 -10.20 -5.16
N LEU A 216 28.25 -9.55 -6.28
CA LEU A 216 29.25 -9.07 -7.23
C LEU A 216 30.16 -7.99 -6.64
N VAL A 217 29.61 -7.01 -5.91
CA VAL A 217 30.40 -5.96 -5.24
C VAL A 217 31.39 -6.54 -4.24
N ARG A 218 31.02 -7.64 -3.57
CA ARG A 218 31.94 -8.32 -2.64
C ARG A 218 33.04 -9.08 -3.37
N LEU A 219 32.79 -9.58 -4.58
CA LEU A 219 33.79 -10.32 -5.37
C LEU A 219 34.77 -9.38 -6.07
N VAL A 220 34.27 -8.27 -6.61
CA VAL A 220 35.06 -7.25 -7.30
C VAL A 220 34.80 -5.90 -6.61
N PRO A 221 35.41 -5.67 -5.43
CA PRO A 221 35.35 -4.36 -4.80
C PRO A 221 36.02 -3.36 -5.75
N ASN A 222 35.32 -2.29 -6.11
CA ASN A 222 35.68 -1.27 -7.12
C ASN A 222 35.13 -1.48 -8.54
N ALA A 223 34.33 -2.51 -8.81
CA ALA A 223 33.58 -2.56 -10.07
C ALA A 223 32.63 -1.35 -10.15
N ASP A 224 32.66 -0.63 -11.27
CA ASP A 224 31.74 0.48 -11.49
C ASP A 224 30.34 -0.03 -11.89
N SER A 225 29.34 0.85 -11.86
CA SER A 225 27.95 0.51 -12.20
C SER A 225 27.79 0.06 -13.66
N ASP A 226 28.63 0.56 -14.56
CA ASP A 226 28.58 0.26 -16.00
C ASP A 226 29.14 -1.14 -16.30
N GLU A 227 30.21 -1.54 -15.61
CA GLU A 227 30.79 -2.88 -15.62
C GLU A 227 29.79 -3.92 -15.12
N LEU A 228 28.92 -3.54 -14.17
CA LEU A 228 27.87 -4.39 -13.61
C LEU A 228 26.53 -4.30 -14.36
N ALA A 229 26.43 -3.54 -15.45
CA ALA A 229 25.18 -3.37 -16.20
C ALA A 229 24.61 -4.70 -16.77
N PHE A 230 25.43 -5.75 -16.90
CA PHE A 230 24.95 -7.08 -17.28
C PHE A 230 24.04 -7.71 -16.21
N ALA A 231 24.24 -7.38 -14.92
CA ALA A 231 23.43 -7.89 -13.82
C ALA A 231 21.98 -7.40 -13.96
N ALA A 232 21.80 -6.12 -14.32
CA ALA A 232 20.48 -5.54 -14.60
C ALA A 232 19.77 -6.26 -15.76
N ARG A 233 20.50 -6.53 -16.85
CA ARG A 233 19.96 -7.26 -18.01
C ARG A 233 19.54 -8.67 -17.63
N LEU A 234 20.40 -9.42 -16.95
CA LEU A 234 20.10 -10.78 -16.50
C LEU A 234 18.88 -10.80 -15.57
N ALA A 235 18.82 -9.90 -14.59
CA ALA A 235 17.70 -9.85 -13.66
C ALA A 235 16.37 -9.45 -14.32
N THR A 236 16.42 -8.67 -15.40
CA THR A 236 15.23 -8.28 -16.17
C THR A 236 14.73 -9.42 -17.05
N THR A 237 15.63 -10.13 -17.74
CA THR A 237 15.26 -11.21 -18.67
C THR A 237 15.01 -12.53 -17.96
N GLU A 238 15.83 -12.87 -16.97
CA GLU A 238 15.79 -14.14 -16.23
C GLU A 238 15.96 -13.89 -14.72
N PRO A 239 14.94 -13.32 -14.04
CA PRO A 239 15.03 -12.97 -12.61
C PRO A 239 15.35 -14.18 -11.72
N ASP A 240 14.85 -15.37 -12.07
CA ASP A 240 15.13 -16.59 -11.32
C ASP A 240 16.58 -17.07 -11.50
N ALA A 241 17.16 -16.92 -12.70
CA ALA A 241 18.56 -17.24 -12.96
C ALA A 241 19.49 -16.27 -12.23
N ALA A 242 19.17 -14.97 -12.24
CA ALA A 242 19.90 -13.96 -11.47
C ALA A 242 19.88 -14.27 -9.96
N ARG A 243 18.72 -14.65 -9.42
CA ARG A 243 18.58 -15.04 -8.01
C ARG A 243 19.36 -16.32 -7.68
N ALA A 244 19.27 -17.33 -8.54
CA ALA A 244 20.01 -18.58 -8.37
C ALA A 244 21.53 -18.36 -8.42
N LEU A 245 22.00 -17.48 -9.31
CA LEU A 245 23.40 -17.09 -9.40
C LEU A 245 23.86 -16.38 -8.12
N ALA A 246 23.08 -15.41 -7.62
CA ALA A 246 23.39 -14.76 -6.35
C ALA A 246 23.53 -15.79 -5.22
N ALA A 247 22.55 -16.70 -5.06
CA ALA A 247 22.60 -17.74 -4.04
C ALA A 247 23.79 -18.71 -4.21
N PHE A 248 24.19 -19.00 -5.45
CA PHE A 248 25.40 -19.78 -5.73
C PHE A 248 26.67 -19.05 -5.27
N LEU A 249 26.81 -17.76 -5.61
CA LEU A 249 27.96 -16.94 -5.22
C LEU A 249 28.06 -16.80 -3.69
N THR A 250 26.94 -16.59 -3.00
CA THR A 250 26.91 -16.57 -1.53
C THR A 250 27.44 -17.88 -0.94
N ARG A 251 27.00 -19.04 -1.45
CA ARG A 251 27.47 -20.36 -1.00
C ARG A 251 28.94 -20.60 -1.30
N ALA A 252 29.40 -20.24 -2.50
CA ALA A 252 30.80 -20.41 -2.91
C ALA A 252 31.78 -19.61 -2.03
N ARG A 253 31.30 -18.52 -1.42
CA ARG A 253 32.09 -17.68 -0.51
C ARG A 253 32.09 -18.15 0.94
N GLN A 254 31.12 -18.96 1.34
CA GLN A 254 31.15 -19.56 2.68
C GLN A 254 32.33 -20.53 2.73
N PRO A 255 33.30 -20.34 3.65
CA PRO A 255 34.37 -21.29 3.78
C PRO A 255 33.74 -22.66 4.06
N SER A 256 34.07 -23.65 3.25
CA SER A 256 33.69 -25.04 3.53
C SER A 256 34.15 -25.33 4.94
N SER A 257 33.19 -25.53 5.85
CA SER A 257 33.48 -25.87 7.25
C SER A 257 34.51 -27.00 7.23
N PRO A 258 35.69 -26.83 7.82
CA PRO A 258 36.74 -27.83 7.73
C PRO A 258 36.16 -29.15 8.24
N ALA A 259 36.27 -30.20 7.42
CA ALA A 259 35.86 -31.54 7.79
C ALA A 259 36.37 -31.84 9.21
N PRO A 260 35.54 -32.39 10.11
CA PRO A 260 35.95 -32.64 11.48
C PRO A 260 37.26 -33.42 11.44
N ALA A 261 38.30 -32.83 12.06
CA ALA A 261 39.62 -33.43 12.11
C ALA A 261 39.47 -34.89 12.56
N PRO A 262 40.14 -35.86 11.89
CA PRO A 262 40.02 -37.26 12.28
C PRO A 262 40.34 -37.36 13.76
N ALA A 263 39.40 -37.91 14.53
CA ALA A 263 39.53 -38.07 15.97
C ALA A 263 40.91 -38.66 16.28
N PRO A 264 41.67 -38.08 17.23
CA PRO A 264 42.98 -38.60 17.58
C PRO A 264 42.82 -40.07 17.96
N LYS A 265 43.60 -40.94 17.30
CA LYS A 265 43.68 -42.36 17.64
C LYS A 265 43.86 -42.48 19.16
N PRO A 266 43.07 -43.31 19.86
CA PRO A 266 43.24 -43.51 21.28
C PRO A 266 44.68 -43.93 21.56
N ALA A 267 45.35 -43.19 22.44
CA ALA A 267 46.70 -43.48 22.87
C ALA A 267 46.75 -44.90 23.46
N ASP A 268 47.68 -45.70 22.94
CA ASP A 268 48.02 -47.03 23.43
C ASP A 268 48.46 -46.92 24.91
N PRO A 269 47.88 -47.66 25.87
CA PRO A 269 48.23 -47.58 27.28
C PRO A 269 49.56 -48.31 27.54
N GLY A 270 50.64 -47.70 27.07
CA GLY A 270 52.01 -48.14 27.31
C GLY A 270 52.52 -47.73 28.70
N HIS A 271 52.45 -48.67 29.63
CA HIS A 271 53.37 -48.89 30.76
C HIS A 271 53.77 -47.66 31.60
N ASN A 272 52.97 -47.37 32.62
CA ASN A 272 53.40 -46.50 33.70
C ASN A 272 54.28 -47.30 34.68
N ASN A 273 55.58 -47.02 34.61
CA ASN A 273 56.62 -47.66 35.39
C ASN A 273 56.53 -47.21 36.85
N ARG A 274 56.31 -48.18 37.74
CA ARG A 274 56.22 -48.05 39.19
C ARG A 274 57.63 -47.79 39.74
N GLN A 275 57.99 -46.52 39.95
CA GLN A 275 59.13 -46.19 40.82
C GLN A 275 58.65 -45.97 42.25
N GLU A 276 58.99 -46.94 43.08
CA GLU A 276 59.02 -46.84 44.53
C GLU A 276 60.00 -45.74 44.95
N SER A 277 59.62 -44.93 45.92
CA SER A 277 60.55 -44.07 46.66
C SER A 277 60.19 -44.13 48.14
N VAL A 278 60.95 -44.98 48.81
CA VAL A 278 61.15 -45.07 50.24
C VAL A 278 61.63 -43.73 50.77
N SER A 279 61.00 -43.18 51.82
CA SER A 279 61.71 -42.47 52.90
C SER A 279 60.80 -42.12 54.10
N ARG A 280 61.18 -42.73 55.23
CA ARG A 280 60.99 -42.39 56.66
C ARG A 280 59.60 -42.53 57.29
#